data_AF-A0A0M5JQK3-F1
#
_entry.id   AF-A0A0M5JQK3-F1
#
_cell.length_a   1.000
_cell.length_b   1.000
_cell.length_c   1.000
_cell.angle_alpha   90.00
_cell.angle_beta   90.00
_cell.angle_gamma   90.00
#
_symmetry.space_group_name_H-M   'P 1'
#
loop_
_entity.id
_entity.type
_entity.pdbx_description
1 polymer ?
#
loop_
_entity_poly.entity_id
_entity_poly.type
_entity_poly.pdbx_seq_one_letter_code
_entity_poly.pdbx_strand_id
1 'polypeptide(L)'
;MICFCEELDREKYGITDKIVILEGKETILNVYGLKSGHYLELAGIDTRLLTMFYKSLIPGVDWFIVVYDYKQFCSDAEMKEAIIWHELGHIEHPVEKNQHNVESEIRCDELAIKRGYKEGIKKVLDLTHSMARTLNNQLLADMTTQRLMRMSG
;
A
#
# COMPACT_ATOMS: atom_id res chain seq x y z
N MET A 1 -3.71 14.41 12.87
CA MET A 1 -4.38 15.29 11.88
C MET A 1 -4.37 14.59 10.52
N ILE A 2 -5.50 14.56 9.80
CA ILE A 2 -5.59 13.96 8.45
C ILE A 2 -5.55 15.10 7.42
N CYS A 3 -4.68 14.98 6.43
CA CYS A 3 -4.54 15.98 5.36
C CYS A 3 -4.97 15.38 4.02
N PHE A 4 -5.79 16.12 3.26
CA PHE A 4 -6.14 15.77 1.89
C PHE A 4 -4.97 16.13 0.96
N CYS A 5 -4.36 15.13 0.33
CA CYS A 5 -3.13 15.32 -0.44
C CYS A 5 -3.37 15.32 -1.95
N GLU A 6 -4.11 14.34 -2.45
CA GLU A 6 -4.32 14.14 -3.89
C GLU A 6 -5.68 13.47 -4.14
N GLU A 7 -6.40 13.90 -5.18
CA GLU A 7 -7.51 13.14 -5.75
C GLU A 7 -6.98 12.40 -6.98
N LEU A 8 -7.27 11.10 -7.09
CA LEU A 8 -6.80 10.31 -8.23
C LEU A 8 -7.51 10.74 -9.52
N ASP A 9 -6.73 10.88 -10.59
CA ASP A 9 -7.25 11.22 -11.91
C ASP A 9 -8.05 10.04 -12.50
N ARG A 10 -9.34 10.29 -12.77
CA ARG A 10 -10.27 9.24 -13.21
C ARG A 10 -9.91 8.67 -14.59
N GLU A 11 -9.39 9.48 -15.49
CA GLU A 11 -9.06 9.04 -16.85
C GLU A 11 -7.77 8.21 -16.84
N LYS A 12 -6.74 8.67 -16.11
CA LYS A 12 -5.47 7.97 -15.94
C LYS A 12 -5.64 6.59 -15.32
N TYR A 13 -6.46 6.49 -14.27
CA TYR A 13 -6.66 5.24 -13.53
C TYR A 13 -7.85 4.41 -14.06
N GLY A 14 -8.66 4.95 -14.97
CA GLY A 14 -9.82 4.26 -15.53
C GLY A 14 -10.89 3.94 -14.48
N ILE A 15 -11.07 4.84 -13.50
CA ILE A 15 -11.96 4.65 -12.34
C ILE A 15 -13.17 5.58 -12.42
N THR A 16 -14.33 5.10 -11.97
CA THR A 16 -15.54 5.92 -11.81
C THR A 16 -15.66 6.52 -10.41
N ASP A 17 -15.12 5.80 -9.43
CA ASP A 17 -15.14 6.14 -8.02
C ASP A 17 -14.24 7.34 -7.73
N LYS A 18 -14.64 8.16 -6.75
CA LYS A 18 -13.81 9.24 -6.22
C LYS A 18 -12.87 8.67 -5.15
N ILE A 19 -11.59 8.60 -5.50
CA ILE A 19 -10.54 8.05 -4.63
C ILE A 19 -9.55 9.15 -4.27
N VAL A 20 -9.23 9.26 -2.98
CA VAL A 20 -8.39 10.32 -2.44
C VAL A 20 -7.23 9.74 -1.65
N ILE A 21 -6.03 10.30 -1.83
CA ILE A 21 -4.86 10.04 -1.00
C ILE A 21 -4.85 11.02 0.18
N LEU A 22 -4.73 10.47 1.38
CA LEU A 22 -4.66 11.19 2.64
C LEU A 22 -3.33 10.93 3.35
N GLU A 23 -2.72 11.97 3.91
CA GLU A 23 -1.66 11.78 4.90
C GLU A 23 -2.29 11.59 6.29
N GLY A 24 -1.93 10.50 6.96
CA GLY A 24 -2.52 10.12 8.25
C GLY A 24 -1.54 9.39 9.17
N LYS A 25 -0.46 10.06 9.59
CA LYS A 25 0.58 9.49 10.48
C LYS A 25 0.03 8.75 11.69
N GLU A 26 -0.85 9.40 12.45
CA GLU A 26 -1.46 8.82 13.65
C GLU A 26 -2.34 7.62 13.32
N THR A 27 -3.11 7.69 12.22
CA THR A 27 -3.97 6.60 11.77
C THR A 27 -3.15 5.35 11.45
N ILE A 28 -2.07 5.53 10.69
CA ILE A 28 -1.13 4.45 10.37
C ILE A 28 -0.52 3.88 11.66
N LEU A 29 0.10 4.73 12.50
CA LEU A 29 0.75 4.26 13.73
C LEU A 29 -0.21 3.44 14.61
N ASN A 30 -1.44 3.92 14.78
CA ASN A 30 -2.46 3.22 15.57
C ASN A 30 -2.81 1.84 14.99
N VAL A 31 -2.94 1.70 13.67
CA VAL A 31 -3.24 0.40 13.04
C VAL A 31 -2.07 -0.57 13.17
N TYR A 32 -0.84 -0.09 13.07
CA TYR A 32 0.36 -0.90 13.30
C TYR A 32 0.69 -1.10 14.80
N GLY A 33 -0.14 -0.60 15.73
CA GLY A 33 0.08 -0.73 17.17
C GLY A 33 1.28 0.07 17.70
N LEU A 34 1.73 1.08 16.95
CA LEU A 34 2.87 1.92 17.28
C LEU A 34 2.42 3.22 17.95
N LYS A 35 3.20 3.69 18.91
CA LYS A 35 2.94 4.94 19.64
C LYS A 35 3.65 6.15 19.05
N SER A 36 4.69 5.92 18.25
CA SER A 36 5.54 6.98 17.71
C SER A 36 6.25 6.51 16.44
N GLY A 37 6.43 7.45 15.51
CA GLY A 37 7.25 7.27 14.31
C GLY A 37 8.72 6.99 14.61
N HIS A 38 9.20 7.34 15.82
CA HIS A 38 10.58 7.04 16.22
C HIS A 38 10.92 5.55 16.16
N TYR A 39 9.94 4.67 16.44
CA TYR A 39 10.14 3.22 16.29
C TYR A 39 10.33 2.80 14.84
N LEU A 40 9.65 3.47 13.89
CA LEU A 40 9.82 3.23 12.47
C LEU A 40 11.24 3.62 12.03
N GLU A 41 11.72 4.78 12.49
CA GLU A 41 13.07 5.26 12.21
C GLU A 41 14.15 4.32 12.77
N LEU A 42 14.03 3.92 14.04
CA LEU A 42 14.97 2.99 14.68
C LEU A 42 15.00 1.62 14.00
N ALA A 43 13.85 1.15 13.54
CA ALA A 43 13.73 -0.11 12.80
C ALA A 43 14.12 0.03 11.32
N GLY A 44 14.46 1.23 10.83
CA GLY A 44 14.79 1.47 9.43
C GLY A 44 13.64 1.12 8.48
N ILE A 45 12.39 1.27 8.93
CA ILE A 45 11.19 0.96 8.14
C ILE A 45 10.98 2.05 7.10
N ASP A 46 10.86 1.64 5.85
CA ASP A 46 10.51 2.54 4.77
C ASP A 46 9.04 2.95 4.87
N THR A 47 8.79 4.21 5.19
CA THR A 47 7.44 4.72 5.44
C THR A 47 6.56 4.76 4.18
N ARG A 48 7.14 4.57 2.98
CA ARG A 48 6.38 4.45 1.72
C ARG A 48 5.53 3.19 1.68
N LEU A 49 5.94 2.15 2.42
CA LEU A 49 5.20 0.89 2.53
C LEU A 49 3.98 0.98 3.46
N LEU A 50 3.88 2.06 4.23
CA LEU A 50 2.85 2.22 5.24
C LEU A 50 1.63 2.89 4.60
N THR A 51 0.90 2.08 3.83
CA THR A 51 -0.33 2.45 3.15
C THR A 51 -1.51 1.64 3.67
N MET A 52 -2.70 2.23 3.62
CA MET A 52 -3.95 1.53 3.94
C MET A 52 -5.05 1.98 3.01
N PHE A 53 -5.86 1.04 2.56
CA PHE A 53 -6.97 1.30 1.65
C PHE A 53 -8.32 1.04 2.31
N TYR A 54 -9.21 2.04 2.29
CA TYR A 54 -10.50 1.97 2.98
C TYR A 54 -11.64 2.52 2.13
N LYS A 55 -12.82 1.90 2.31
CA LYS A 55 -14.07 2.50 1.87
C LYS A 55 -14.40 3.72 2.75
N SER A 56 -14.71 4.83 2.11
CA SER A 56 -15.01 6.09 2.78
C SER A 56 -16.43 6.09 3.36
N LEU A 57 -16.60 6.75 4.50
CA LEU A 57 -17.90 7.12 5.08
C LEU A 57 -18.26 8.60 4.82
N ILE A 58 -17.35 9.36 4.20
CA ILE A 58 -17.53 10.78 3.89
C ILE A 58 -18.35 10.89 2.59
N PRO A 59 -19.49 11.62 2.60
CA PRO A 59 -20.26 11.84 1.39
C PRO A 59 -19.42 12.47 0.27
N GLY A 60 -19.51 11.89 -0.93
CA GLY A 60 -18.79 12.38 -2.11
C GLY A 60 -17.33 11.93 -2.20
N VAL A 61 -16.87 11.02 -1.34
CA VAL A 61 -15.63 10.26 -1.56
C VAL A 61 -15.95 8.78 -1.36
N ASP A 62 -15.51 7.93 -2.28
CA ASP A 62 -15.81 6.50 -2.27
C ASP A 62 -14.72 5.71 -1.54
N TRP A 63 -13.45 6.07 -1.75
CA TRP A 63 -12.30 5.37 -1.15
C TRP A 63 -11.18 6.31 -0.71
N PHE A 64 -10.41 5.85 0.27
CA PHE A 64 -9.20 6.50 0.75
C PHE A 64 -7.99 5.58 0.61
N ILE A 65 -6.89 6.13 0.09
CA ILE A 65 -5.55 5.60 0.28
C ILE A 65 -4.90 6.46 1.38
N VAL A 66 -4.69 5.90 2.56
CA VAL A 66 -4.03 6.59 3.67
C VAL A 66 -2.55 6.24 3.64
N VAL A 67 -1.68 7.25 3.59
CA VAL A 67 -0.23 7.10 3.62
C VAL A 67 0.35 7.71 4.90
N TYR A 68 1.50 7.21 5.34
CA TYR A 68 2.17 7.75 6.51
C TYR A 68 2.76 9.15 6.26
N ASP A 69 3.59 9.30 5.23
CA ASP A 69 4.21 10.58 4.88
C ASP A 69 4.09 10.79 3.38
N TYR A 70 3.27 11.76 2.98
CA TYR A 70 2.92 11.96 1.58
C TYR A 70 4.11 12.47 0.75
N LYS A 71 4.99 13.27 1.35
CA LYS A 71 6.20 13.74 0.69
C LYS A 71 7.13 12.57 0.37
N GLN A 72 7.34 11.68 1.34
CA GLN A 72 8.14 10.48 1.14
C GLN A 72 7.46 9.50 0.18
N PHE A 73 6.14 9.33 0.26
CA PHE A 73 5.36 8.53 -0.69
C PHE A 73 5.57 8.98 -2.14
N CYS A 74 5.68 10.29 -2.37
CA CYS A 74 5.94 10.85 -3.70
C CYS A 74 7.41 10.83 -4.14
N SER A 75 8.35 10.36 -3.30
CA SER A 75 9.80 10.48 -3.60
C SER A 75 10.31 9.49 -4.66
N ASP A 76 9.56 8.43 -4.94
CA ASP A 76 9.82 7.47 -6.00
C ASP A 76 8.53 7.27 -6.81
N ALA A 77 8.48 7.88 -7.99
CA ALA A 77 7.29 7.89 -8.83
C ALA A 77 6.88 6.47 -9.27
N GLU A 78 7.85 5.57 -9.48
CA GLU A 78 7.56 4.22 -9.92
C GLU A 78 6.97 3.38 -8.78
N MET A 79 7.51 3.52 -7.57
CA MET A 79 6.91 2.90 -6.38
C MET A 79 5.53 3.49 -6.07
N LYS A 80 5.37 4.82 -6.17
CA LYS A 80 4.09 5.48 -5.94
C LYS A 80 3.00 4.89 -6.84
N GLU A 81 3.25 4.83 -8.14
CA GLU A 81 2.27 4.29 -9.09
C GLU A 81 2.03 2.78 -8.87
N ALA A 82 3.07 2.01 -8.56
CA ALA A 82 2.94 0.60 -8.22
C ALA A 82 2.01 0.40 -7.02
N ILE A 83 2.20 1.18 -5.95
CA ILE A 83 1.36 1.13 -4.76
C ILE A 83 -0.08 1.55 -5.11
N ILE A 84 -0.28 2.67 -5.81
CA ILE A 84 -1.63 3.11 -6.18
C ILE A 84 -2.38 2.02 -6.96
N TRP A 85 -1.75 1.43 -7.99
CA TRP A 85 -2.40 0.36 -8.74
C TRP A 85 -2.63 -0.91 -7.93
N HIS A 86 -1.75 -1.23 -6.99
CA HIS A 86 -1.97 -2.31 -6.04
C HIS A 86 -3.21 -2.05 -5.17
N GLU A 87 -3.33 -0.85 -4.57
CA GLU A 87 -4.46 -0.50 -3.71
C GLU A 87 -5.79 -0.48 -4.50
N LEU A 88 -5.78 -0.02 -5.76
CA LEU A 88 -6.94 -0.12 -6.64
C LEU A 88 -7.36 -1.57 -6.90
N GLY A 89 -6.41 -2.52 -6.90
CA GLY A 89 -6.67 -3.94 -7.03
C GLY A 89 -7.58 -4.50 -5.93
N HIS A 90 -7.56 -3.91 -4.73
CA HIS A 90 -8.43 -4.30 -3.63
C HIS A 90 -9.92 -3.98 -3.88
N ILE A 91 -10.23 -3.11 -4.85
CA ILE A 91 -11.62 -2.89 -5.29
C ILE A 91 -12.12 -4.12 -6.07
N GLU A 92 -11.29 -4.67 -6.97
CA GLU A 92 -11.63 -5.83 -7.80
C GLU A 92 -11.48 -7.17 -7.04
N HIS A 93 -10.61 -7.19 -6.05
CA HIS A 93 -10.27 -8.37 -5.24
C HIS A 93 -10.39 -8.06 -3.75
N PRO A 94 -11.62 -7.81 -3.25
CA PRO A 94 -11.84 -7.49 -1.85
C PRO A 94 -11.59 -8.73 -0.99
N VAL A 95 -10.95 -8.50 0.16
CA VAL A 95 -10.73 -9.52 1.19
C VAL A 95 -11.56 -9.16 2.42
N GLU A 96 -12.20 -10.16 3.03
CA GLU A 96 -12.93 -9.93 4.27
C GLU A 96 -12.00 -9.55 5.42
N LYS A 97 -12.53 -8.80 6.39
CA LYS A 97 -11.78 -8.38 7.57
C LYS A 97 -11.19 -9.60 8.30
N ASN A 98 -9.90 -9.53 8.62
CA ASN A 98 -9.10 -10.57 9.29
C ASN A 98 -8.79 -11.83 8.45
N GLN A 99 -9.04 -11.81 7.14
CA GLN A 99 -8.53 -12.85 6.24
C GLN A 99 -7.20 -12.41 5.64
N HIS A 100 -6.19 -13.25 5.75
CA HIS A 100 -4.93 -13.09 5.02
C HIS A 100 -5.02 -13.92 3.74
N ASN A 101 -5.33 -13.27 2.63
CA ASN A 101 -5.46 -13.93 1.34
C ASN A 101 -4.30 -13.53 0.41
N VAL A 102 -3.23 -14.33 0.43
CA VAL A 102 -2.04 -14.12 -0.41
C VAL A 102 -2.37 -14.09 -1.91
N GLU A 103 -3.38 -14.85 -2.35
CA GLU A 103 -3.81 -14.85 -3.75
C GLU A 103 -4.46 -13.52 -4.14
N SER A 104 -5.17 -12.88 -3.21
CA SER A 104 -5.72 -11.55 -3.43
C SER A 104 -4.62 -10.49 -3.57
N GLU A 105 -3.62 -10.54 -2.69
CA GLU A 105 -2.43 -9.68 -2.76
C GLU A 105 -1.67 -9.86 -4.09
N ILE A 106 -1.51 -11.11 -4.54
CA ILE A 106 -0.89 -11.43 -5.83
C ILE A 106 -1.67 -10.79 -6.97
N ARG A 107 -3.01 -10.85 -6.96
CA ARG A 107 -3.82 -10.23 -8.03
C ARG A 107 -3.73 -8.70 -8.02
N CYS A 108 -3.62 -8.10 -6.84
CA CYS A 108 -3.37 -6.66 -6.70
C CYS A 108 -2.00 -6.29 -7.29
N ASP A 109 -0.96 -7.08 -7.02
CA ASP A 109 0.36 -6.92 -7.65
C ASP A 109 0.29 -7.10 -9.18
N GLU A 110 -0.43 -8.11 -9.66
CA GLU A 110 -0.62 -8.37 -11.09
C GLU A 110 -1.29 -7.19 -11.81
N LEU A 111 -2.24 -6.50 -11.16
CA LEU A 111 -2.85 -5.30 -11.73
C LEU A 111 -1.79 -4.20 -11.96
N ALA A 112 -0.97 -3.90 -10.95
CA ALA A 112 0.12 -2.93 -11.08
C ALA A 112 1.15 -3.34 -12.15
N ILE A 113 1.49 -4.63 -12.23
CA ILE A 113 2.39 -5.18 -13.26
C ILE A 113 1.78 -5.01 -14.66
N LYS A 114 0.50 -5.34 -14.85
CA LYS A 114 -0.21 -5.17 -16.14
C LYS A 114 -0.24 -3.71 -16.59
N ARG A 115 -0.16 -2.75 -15.66
CA ARG A 115 -0.11 -1.31 -15.91
C ARG A 115 1.30 -0.77 -16.15
N GLY A 116 2.32 -1.63 -16.15
CA GLY A 116 3.70 -1.29 -16.48
C GLY A 116 4.62 -1.08 -15.28
N TYR A 117 4.15 -1.29 -14.05
CA TYR A 117 4.90 -0.97 -12.83
C TYR A 117 5.57 -2.18 -12.16
N LYS A 118 6.11 -3.10 -12.97
CA LYS A 118 6.73 -4.34 -12.47
C LYS A 118 7.92 -4.07 -11.53
N GLU A 119 8.83 -3.18 -11.91
CA GLU A 119 9.99 -2.85 -11.08
C GLU A 119 9.58 -2.08 -9.81
N GLY A 120 8.53 -1.25 -9.90
CA GLY A 120 7.93 -0.60 -8.72
C GLY A 120 7.39 -1.60 -7.70
N ILE A 121 6.62 -2.61 -8.14
CA ILE A 121 6.15 -3.68 -7.26
C ILE A 121 7.32 -4.48 -6.69
N LYS A 122 8.34 -4.78 -7.51
CA LYS A 122 9.52 -5.50 -7.03
C LYS A 122 10.22 -4.76 -5.90
N LYS A 123 10.43 -3.43 -6.04
CA LYS A 123 10.98 -2.58 -4.97
C LYS A 123 10.10 -2.62 -3.71
N VAL A 124 8.78 -2.52 -3.87
CA VAL A 124 7.82 -2.61 -2.75
C VAL A 124 7.96 -3.94 -2.02
N LEU A 125 8.00 -5.07 -2.74
CA LEU A 125 8.13 -6.39 -2.13
C LEU A 125 9.51 -6.62 -1.50
N ASP A 126 10.60 -6.17 -2.13
CA ASP A 126 11.95 -6.27 -1.56
C ASP A 126 12.04 -5.51 -0.23
N LEU A 127 11.50 -4.28 -0.18
CA LEU A 127 11.44 -3.49 1.05
C LEU A 127 10.49 -4.11 2.08
N THR A 128 9.34 -4.65 1.65
CA THR A 128 8.39 -5.34 2.55
C THR A 128 9.01 -6.57 3.17
N HIS A 129 9.78 -7.35 2.39
CA HIS A 129 10.49 -8.53 2.88
C HIS A 129 11.59 -8.13 3.87
N SER A 130 12.35 -7.06 3.58
CA SER A 130 13.33 -6.49 4.52
C SER A 130 12.67 -6.06 5.84
N MET A 131 11.56 -5.32 5.76
CA MET A 131 10.77 -4.90 6.92
C MET A 131 10.25 -6.09 7.73
N ALA A 132 9.71 -7.13 7.06
CA ALA A 132 9.22 -8.33 7.71
C ALA A 132 10.32 -9.02 8.53
N ARG A 133 11.54 -9.10 7.98
CA ARG A 133 12.71 -9.67 8.68
C ARG A 133 13.12 -8.83 9.89
N THR A 134 13.17 -7.50 9.75
CA THR A 134 13.51 -6.61 10.86
C THR A 134 12.49 -6.70 12.00
N LEU A 135 11.22 -6.85 11.66
CA LEU A 135 10.12 -7.00 12.63
C LEU A 135 9.97 -8.44 13.17
N ASN A 136 10.78 -9.39 12.69
CA ASN A 136 10.64 -10.81 12.97
C ASN A 136 9.20 -11.33 12.72
N ASN A 137 8.56 -10.81 11.67
CA ASN A 137 7.19 -11.15 11.30
C ASN A 137 7.20 -12.24 10.20
N GLN A 138 7.15 -13.50 10.63
CA GLN A 138 7.24 -14.65 9.73
C GLN A 138 6.09 -14.69 8.71
N LEU A 139 4.85 -14.38 9.15
CA LEU A 139 3.68 -14.39 8.26
C LEU A 139 3.86 -13.39 7.11
N LEU A 140 4.29 -12.16 7.42
CA LEU A 140 4.54 -11.14 6.40
C LEU A 140 5.68 -11.56 5.47
N ALA A 141 6.75 -12.16 6.00
CA ALA A 141 7.86 -12.65 5.19
C ALA A 141 7.39 -13.74 4.21
N ASP A 142 6.67 -14.75 4.68
CA ASP A 142 6.18 -15.87 3.87
C ASP A 142 5.21 -15.42 2.77
N MET A 143 4.29 -14.51 3.10
CA MET A 143 3.37 -13.92 2.11
C MET A 143 4.14 -13.13 1.04
N THR A 144 5.14 -12.34 1.46
CA THR A 144 5.95 -11.54 0.53
C THR A 144 6.82 -12.42 -0.37
N THR A 145 7.38 -13.51 0.15
CA THR A 145 8.13 -14.50 -0.64
C THR A 145 7.26 -15.13 -1.72
N GLN A 146 6.02 -15.51 -1.40
CA GLN A 146 5.09 -16.07 -2.39
C GLN A 146 4.77 -15.08 -3.53
N ARG A 147 4.55 -13.81 -3.18
CA ARG A 147 4.34 -12.72 -4.16
C ARG A 147 5.55 -12.54 -5.07
N LEU A 148 6.76 -12.49 -4.50
CA LEU A 148 8.02 -12.40 -5.27
C LEU A 148 8.24 -13.58 -6.23
N MET A 149 7.94 -14.80 -5.80
CA MET A 149 8.04 -16.00 -6.64
C MET A 149 7.12 -15.90 -7.85
N ARG A 150 5.90 -15.39 -7.66
CA ARG A 150 4.90 -15.27 -8.74
C ARG A 150 5.27 -14.22 -9.79
N MET A 151 6.04 -13.19 -9.42
CA MET A 151 6.55 -12.19 -10.36
C MET A 151 7.70 -12.67 -11.25
N SER A 152 8.39 -13.73 -10.81
CA SER A 152 9.60 -14.26 -11.44
C SER A 152 9.32 -15.37 -12.45
N GLY A 153 8.11 -15.95 -12.43
CA GLY A 153 7.60 -16.92 -13.42
C GLY A 153 6.64 -16.28 -14.40
#